data_AF-A0A7X3ZD53-F1
#
_entry.id   AF-A0A7X3ZD53-F1
#
_cell.length_a   1.000
_cell.length_b   1.000
_cell.length_c   1.000
_cell.angle_alpha   90.00
_cell.angle_beta   90.00
_cell.angle_gamma   90.00
#
_symmetry.space_group_name_H-M   'P 1'
#
loop_
_entity.id
_entity.type
_entity.pdbx_description
1 polymer ?
#
loop_
_entity_poly.entity_id
_entity_poly.type
_entity_poly.pdbx_seq_one_letter_code
_entity_poly.pdbx_strand_id
1 'polypeptide(L)'
;MRRAIFSAIAALFLAGAAQAQIKTIVTDHFRVHYTLGAEGTARRVAETCEEVFPTLAAAYDYYDDFRTIHVIVLDNSDVLGNGWANYYSNTMAIWATSLDFELRGSHDWIKNVVTHELTHIMTLNKARKKWPFQFALLSVSRFDSNPDITFQFPLYHLNAPRGWTEGIAQYGAQKFGYDTWDSHRDMLLRMAVLEDDLLSWEEMGTVWDRMGKFYGEFVYNQGYAMMVYIHEQYGAEKVDELTHQIGSMSFDPAIRRVLGISADQFYANWVAFLAENYGRL
;
A
#
# COMPACT_ATOMS: atom_id res chain seq x y z
N MET A 1 25.67 5.28 46.19
CA MET A 1 26.81 4.88 45.34
C MET A 1 26.43 3.64 44.53
N ARG A 2 25.78 3.82 43.37
CA ARG A 2 25.58 2.76 42.37
C ARG A 2 25.52 3.43 41.00
N ARG A 3 26.68 3.56 40.37
CA ARG A 3 26.86 3.92 38.95
C ARG A 3 27.88 2.93 38.40
N ALA A 4 27.74 2.61 37.12
CA ALA A 4 28.50 1.61 36.37
C ALA A 4 28.06 0.17 36.60
N ILE A 5 27.08 -0.26 35.81
CA ILE A 5 26.99 -1.53 35.05
C ILE A 5 25.65 -1.40 34.33
N PHE A 6 25.60 -0.74 33.17
CA PHE A 6 24.50 -0.88 32.18
C PHE A 6 24.79 -0.18 30.83
N SER A 7 26.05 0.20 30.55
CA SER A 7 26.45 0.83 29.28
C SER A 7 27.08 -0.13 28.26
N ALA A 8 27.03 -1.45 28.46
CA ALA A 8 27.72 -2.41 27.58
C ALA A 8 26.81 -3.07 26.53
N ILE A 9 25.48 -2.96 26.62
CA ILE A 9 24.56 -3.67 25.70
C ILE A 9 24.05 -2.76 24.56
N ALA A 10 23.95 -1.45 24.77
CA ALA A 10 23.59 -0.49 23.71
C ALA A 10 24.76 -0.13 22.76
N ALA A 11 26.00 -0.37 23.19
CA ALA A 11 27.19 -0.12 22.37
C ALA A 11 27.51 -1.26 21.38
N LEU A 12 26.87 -2.43 21.51
CA LEU A 12 27.11 -3.55 20.59
C LEU A 12 26.20 -3.60 19.36
N PHE A 13 25.16 -2.76 19.28
CA PHE A 13 24.32 -2.65 18.07
C PHE A 13 24.75 -1.55 17.08
N LEU A 14 25.75 -0.75 17.45
CA LEU A 14 26.33 0.29 16.58
C LEU A 14 27.85 0.17 16.38
N ALA A 15 28.49 -0.87 16.92
CA ALA A 15 29.92 -1.13 16.74
C ALA A 15 30.25 -2.09 15.56
N GLY A 16 29.25 -2.45 14.74
CA GLY A 16 29.41 -3.39 13.62
C GLY A 16 29.14 -2.82 12.23
N ALA A 17 28.73 -1.56 12.10
CA ALA A 17 28.53 -0.93 10.80
C ALA A 17 29.66 0.07 10.55
N ALA A 18 30.61 -0.30 9.69
CA ALA A 18 31.30 0.71 8.89
C ALA A 18 30.23 1.69 8.39
N GLN A 19 30.39 2.97 8.68
CA GLN A 19 29.47 4.06 8.36
C GLN A 19 29.01 3.89 6.91
N ALA A 20 27.83 3.31 6.70
CA ALA A 20 27.41 2.87 5.37
C ALA A 20 27.29 4.10 4.49
N GLN A 21 28.15 4.22 3.48
CA GLN A 21 28.12 5.36 2.57
C GLN A 21 26.84 5.26 1.73
N ILE A 22 25.89 6.16 1.99
CA ILE A 22 24.65 6.28 1.21
C ILE A 22 24.98 7.07 -0.07
N LYS A 23 24.61 6.51 -1.21
CA LYS A 23 24.64 7.16 -2.52
C LYS A 23 23.22 7.49 -2.97
N THR A 24 23.09 8.42 -3.91
CA THR A 24 21.79 8.85 -4.44
C THR A 24 21.83 8.95 -5.95
N ILE A 25 20.89 8.29 -6.64
CA ILE A 25 20.57 8.55 -8.05
C ILE A 25 19.51 9.63 -8.08
N VAL A 26 19.73 10.66 -8.89
CA VAL A 26 18.78 11.77 -9.10
C VAL A 26 18.21 11.65 -10.50
N THR A 27 16.89 11.69 -10.60
CA THR A 27 16.14 11.68 -11.86
C THR A 27 15.21 12.90 -11.90
N ASP A 28 14.36 12.99 -12.93
CA ASP A 28 13.43 14.11 -13.08
C ASP A 28 12.43 14.17 -11.93
N HIS A 29 11.90 13.03 -11.51
CA HIS A 29 10.85 12.93 -10.50
C HIS A 29 11.32 12.34 -9.15
N PHE A 30 12.48 11.68 -9.10
CA PHE A 30 12.88 10.88 -7.94
C PHE A 30 14.29 11.16 -7.43
N ARG A 31 14.50 10.86 -6.15
CA ARG A 31 15.81 10.70 -5.51
C ARG A 31 15.90 9.31 -4.90
N VAL A 32 16.70 8.43 -5.51
CA VAL A 32 16.83 7.03 -5.09
C VAL A 32 18.09 6.86 -4.25
N HIS A 33 17.91 6.65 -2.95
CA HIS A 33 18.94 6.49 -1.94
C HIS A 33 19.26 5.00 -1.71
N TYR A 34 20.54 4.65 -1.71
CA TYR A 34 20.99 3.25 -1.58
C TYR A 34 22.36 3.15 -0.91
N THR A 35 22.65 2.00 -0.31
CA THR A 35 23.97 1.67 0.25
C THR A 35 24.89 1.06 -0.80
N LEU A 36 26.21 1.13 -0.59
CA LEU A 36 27.19 0.43 -1.42
C LEU A 36 26.83 -1.06 -1.58
N GLY A 37 26.85 -1.57 -2.81
CA GLY A 37 26.43 -2.94 -3.15
C GLY A 37 25.09 -3.00 -3.89
N ALA A 38 24.16 -2.11 -3.58
CA ALA A 38 22.79 -2.13 -4.13
C ALA A 38 22.62 -1.30 -5.43
N GLU A 39 23.71 -0.91 -6.11
CA GLU A 39 23.65 0.03 -7.24
C GLU A 39 22.84 -0.49 -8.43
N GLY A 40 22.98 -1.78 -8.76
CA GLY A 40 22.22 -2.41 -9.84
C GLY A 40 20.71 -2.35 -9.57
N THR A 41 20.30 -2.72 -8.36
CA THR A 41 18.90 -2.63 -7.92
C THR A 41 18.41 -1.19 -7.91
N ALA A 42 19.20 -0.25 -7.39
CA ALA A 42 18.84 1.16 -7.34
C ALA A 42 18.64 1.78 -8.73
N ARG A 43 19.45 1.38 -9.72
CA ARG A 43 19.26 1.78 -11.12
C ARG A 43 17.94 1.24 -11.69
N ARG A 44 17.67 -0.06 -11.49
CA ARG A 44 16.42 -0.67 -11.96
C ARG A 44 15.18 -0.03 -11.30
N VAL A 45 15.26 0.28 -10.01
CA VAL A 45 14.23 1.03 -9.28
C VAL A 45 14.04 2.42 -9.90
N ALA A 46 15.11 3.19 -10.11
CA ALA A 46 15.04 4.52 -10.71
C ALA A 46 14.42 4.49 -12.13
N GLU A 47 14.84 3.53 -12.96
CA GLU A 47 14.30 3.32 -14.31
C GLU A 47 12.80 3.00 -14.26
N THR A 48 12.40 2.09 -13.37
CA THR A 48 10.99 1.70 -13.18
C THR A 48 10.16 2.88 -12.70
N CYS A 49 10.67 3.66 -11.73
CA CYS A 49 9.99 4.84 -11.20
C CYS A 49 9.65 5.83 -12.32
N GLU A 50 10.62 6.15 -13.18
CA GLU A 50 10.42 7.06 -14.31
C GLU A 50 9.55 6.45 -15.42
N GLU A 51 9.61 5.13 -15.62
CA GLU A 51 8.75 4.42 -16.58
C GLU A 51 7.27 4.54 -16.23
N VAL A 52 6.91 4.35 -14.96
CA VAL A 52 5.49 4.30 -14.55
C VAL A 52 4.90 5.65 -14.14
N PHE A 53 5.75 6.61 -13.75
CA PHE A 53 5.30 7.90 -13.24
C PHE A 53 4.33 8.63 -14.17
N PRO A 54 4.58 8.77 -15.49
CA PRO A 54 3.71 9.56 -16.35
C PRO A 54 2.28 9.02 -16.44
N THR A 55 2.14 7.71 -16.53
CA THR A 55 0.83 7.04 -16.62
C THR A 55 0.08 7.11 -15.30
N LEU A 56 0.75 6.85 -14.17
CA LEU A 56 0.11 6.98 -12.85
C LEU A 56 -0.25 8.43 -12.52
N ALA A 57 0.62 9.39 -12.83
CA ALA A 57 0.37 10.80 -12.58
C ALA A 57 -0.78 11.34 -13.43
N ALA A 58 -0.98 10.82 -14.65
CA ALA A 58 -2.15 11.13 -15.47
C ALA A 58 -3.43 10.53 -14.87
N ALA A 59 -3.39 9.26 -14.47
CA ALA A 59 -4.55 8.55 -13.94
C ALA A 59 -5.10 9.17 -12.64
N TYR A 60 -4.20 9.66 -11.78
CA TYR A 60 -4.54 10.19 -10.46
C TYR A 60 -4.44 11.72 -10.35
N ASP A 61 -4.39 12.43 -11.48
CA ASP A 61 -4.33 13.90 -11.54
C ASP A 61 -3.18 14.48 -10.68
N TYR A 62 -1.99 13.88 -10.75
CA TYR A 62 -0.90 14.14 -9.80
C TYR A 62 0.18 15.08 -10.32
N TYR A 63 0.21 15.42 -11.61
CA TYR A 63 1.27 16.24 -12.22
C TYR A 63 1.47 17.59 -11.52
N ASP A 64 0.39 18.33 -11.28
CA ASP A 64 0.45 19.66 -10.66
C ASP A 64 0.74 19.59 -9.15
N ASP A 65 0.51 18.42 -8.56
CA ASP A 65 0.61 18.17 -7.14
C ASP A 65 1.95 17.58 -6.72
N PHE A 66 2.74 17.15 -7.71
CA PHE A 66 3.99 16.44 -7.54
C PHE A 66 5.06 17.29 -6.85
N ARG A 67 5.82 16.61 -5.99
CA ARG A 67 7.10 17.06 -5.45
C ARG A 67 8.04 15.87 -5.50
N THR A 68 9.35 16.11 -5.59
CA THR A 68 10.35 15.04 -5.66
C THR A 68 10.08 13.94 -4.64
N ILE A 69 9.98 12.71 -5.14
CA ILE A 69 9.72 11.52 -4.32
C ILE A 69 11.05 10.88 -3.97
N HIS A 70 11.23 10.58 -2.68
CA HIS A 70 12.43 9.93 -2.18
C HIS A 70 12.20 8.42 -2.13
N VAL A 71 13.12 7.64 -2.68
CA VAL A 71 13.04 6.17 -2.69
C VAL A 71 14.23 5.62 -1.93
N ILE A 72 14.01 4.76 -0.93
CA ILE A 72 15.07 4.13 -0.13
C ILE A 72 15.17 2.67 -0.56
N VAL A 73 16.32 2.27 -1.10
CA VAL A 73 16.58 0.87 -1.48
C VAL A 73 17.27 0.18 -0.32
N LEU A 74 16.60 -0.83 0.23
CA LEU A 74 17.05 -1.63 1.37
C LEU A 74 17.52 -3.01 0.87
N ASP A 75 18.77 -3.36 1.15
CA ASP A 75 19.39 -4.63 0.75
C ASP A 75 19.90 -5.41 1.98
N ASN A 76 19.27 -5.17 3.13
CA ASN A 76 19.74 -5.63 4.44
C ASN A 76 18.92 -6.79 5.02
N SER A 77 17.90 -7.26 4.29
CA SER A 77 17.05 -8.35 4.77
C SER A 77 16.30 -9.01 3.61
N ASP A 78 16.49 -10.32 3.50
CA ASP A 78 15.74 -11.20 2.60
C ASP A 78 14.39 -11.65 3.19
N VAL A 79 14.10 -11.28 4.45
CA VAL A 79 12.93 -11.76 5.22
C VAL A 79 11.78 -10.75 5.20
N LEU A 80 12.09 -9.46 4.98
CA LEU A 80 11.11 -8.38 5.04
C LEU A 80 10.53 -7.98 3.68
N GLY A 81 11.10 -8.49 2.58
CA GLY A 81 10.86 -8.20 1.15
C GLY A 81 9.52 -7.59 0.74
N ASN A 82 9.24 -6.39 1.21
CA ASN A 82 8.03 -5.64 0.93
C ASN A 82 8.44 -4.23 0.52
N GLY A 83 7.48 -3.32 0.36
CA GLY A 83 7.74 -1.89 0.35
C GLY A 83 7.08 -1.22 1.57
N TRP A 84 7.33 0.08 1.72
CA TRP A 84 6.41 0.94 2.44
C TRP A 84 6.40 2.33 1.84
N ALA A 85 5.23 2.98 1.88
CA ALA A 85 5.06 4.36 1.45
C ALA A 85 4.69 5.27 2.62
N ASN A 86 5.37 6.41 2.70
CA ASN A 86 5.05 7.53 3.57
C ASN A 86 4.77 8.78 2.73
N TYR A 87 3.48 9.00 2.44
CA TYR A 87 3.00 10.13 1.67
C TYR A 87 3.18 11.48 2.40
N TYR A 88 3.41 11.52 3.72
CA TYR A 88 3.70 12.78 4.43
C TYR A 88 5.09 13.32 4.08
N SER A 89 6.08 12.45 3.99
CA SER A 89 7.44 12.82 3.61
C SER A 89 7.74 12.63 2.11
N ASN A 90 6.74 12.22 1.31
CA ASN A 90 6.92 11.77 -0.08
C ASN A 90 8.07 10.77 -0.19
N THR A 91 8.11 9.81 0.72
CA THR A 91 9.19 8.81 0.80
C THR A 91 8.60 7.43 0.70
N MET A 92 9.21 6.57 -0.11
CA MET A 92 8.91 5.14 -0.12
C MET A 92 10.20 4.36 0.09
N ALA A 93 10.10 3.16 0.64
CA ALA A 93 11.20 2.22 0.72
C ALA A 93 10.85 0.93 0.00
N ILE A 94 11.87 0.31 -0.58
CA ILE A 94 11.76 -0.93 -1.35
C ILE A 94 12.87 -1.84 -0.89
N TRP A 95 12.52 -3.07 -0.52
CA TRP A 95 13.52 -4.10 -0.31
C TRP A 95 13.92 -4.75 -1.65
N ALA A 96 15.24 -4.91 -1.83
CA ALA A 96 15.83 -5.45 -3.05
C ALA A 96 15.42 -6.91 -3.31
N THR A 97 15.20 -7.67 -2.23
CA THR A 97 14.78 -9.06 -2.28
C THR A 97 13.26 -9.15 -2.37
N SER A 98 12.79 -9.95 -3.33
CA SER A 98 11.36 -10.26 -3.48
C SER A 98 10.83 -10.97 -2.24
N LEU A 99 9.70 -10.53 -1.66
CA LEU A 99 8.82 -11.53 -1.07
C LEU A 99 8.22 -12.29 -2.24
N ASP A 100 8.58 -13.55 -2.36
CA ASP A 100 7.75 -14.50 -3.08
C ASP A 100 6.56 -14.83 -2.18
N PHE A 101 5.46 -14.09 -2.35
CA PHE A 101 4.22 -14.47 -1.69
C PHE A 101 3.66 -15.66 -2.47
N GLU A 102 3.77 -16.89 -1.93
CA GLU A 102 3.18 -18.11 -2.53
C GLU A 102 1.68 -17.98 -2.85
N LEU A 103 1.02 -16.95 -2.32
CA LEU A 103 -0.40 -16.63 -2.48
C LEU A 103 -0.70 -15.61 -3.58
N ARG A 104 0.31 -15.14 -4.30
CA ARG A 104 0.23 -14.25 -5.46
C ARG A 104 1.00 -14.88 -6.62
N GLY A 105 0.60 -14.62 -7.86
CA GLY A 105 1.33 -15.11 -9.03
C GLY A 105 2.76 -14.57 -9.13
N SER A 106 3.56 -15.15 -10.03
CA SER A 106 4.92 -14.67 -10.29
C SER A 106 4.92 -13.44 -11.22
N HIS A 107 5.53 -12.35 -10.77
CA HIS A 107 5.68 -11.11 -11.54
C HIS A 107 7.11 -10.56 -11.43
N ASP A 108 7.46 -9.58 -12.27
CA ASP A 108 8.69 -8.81 -12.08
C ASP A 108 8.59 -8.00 -10.78
N TRP A 109 9.24 -8.49 -9.72
CA TRP A 109 9.15 -7.94 -8.36
C TRP A 109 9.34 -6.43 -8.30
N ILE A 110 10.44 -5.92 -8.87
CA ILE A 110 10.77 -4.49 -8.77
C ILE A 110 9.71 -3.66 -9.50
N LYS A 111 9.29 -4.11 -10.68
CA LYS A 111 8.23 -3.44 -11.44
C LYS A 111 6.90 -3.41 -10.68
N ASN A 112 6.52 -4.52 -10.06
CA ASN A 112 5.31 -4.60 -9.26
C ASN A 112 5.39 -3.70 -8.02
N VAL A 113 6.37 -3.93 -7.13
CA VAL A 113 6.47 -3.23 -5.84
C VAL A 113 6.68 -1.73 -5.99
N VAL A 114 7.48 -1.27 -6.97
CA VAL A 114 7.66 0.16 -7.25
C VAL A 114 6.32 0.79 -7.62
N THR A 115 5.58 0.15 -8.52
CA THR A 115 4.31 0.69 -9.04
C THR A 115 3.23 0.70 -7.97
N HIS A 116 3.19 -0.35 -7.15
CA HIS A 116 2.30 -0.47 -5.99
C HIS A 116 2.52 0.66 -4.98
N GLU A 117 3.75 0.80 -4.49
CA GLU A 117 4.10 1.81 -3.48
C GLU A 117 3.99 3.25 -4.01
N LEU A 118 4.32 3.46 -5.30
CA LEU A 118 4.13 4.76 -5.92
C LEU A 118 2.65 5.13 -6.04
N THR A 119 1.78 4.14 -6.32
CA THR A 119 0.32 4.34 -6.31
C THR A 119 -0.16 4.78 -4.94
N HIS A 120 0.36 4.20 -3.85
CA HIS A 120 0.08 4.70 -2.49
C HIS A 120 0.50 6.15 -2.30
N ILE A 121 1.72 6.54 -2.70
CA ILE A 121 2.19 7.93 -2.58
C ILE A 121 1.23 8.89 -3.27
N MET A 122 0.86 8.62 -4.53
CA MET A 122 0.02 9.52 -5.31
C MET A 122 -1.41 9.61 -4.75
N THR A 123 -2.05 8.45 -4.56
CA THR A 123 -3.45 8.38 -4.11
C THR A 123 -3.63 8.95 -2.70
N LEU A 124 -2.73 8.60 -1.77
CA LEU A 124 -2.81 9.09 -0.39
C LEU A 124 -2.43 10.57 -0.27
N ASN A 125 -1.51 11.09 -1.09
CA ASN A 125 -1.19 12.52 -1.11
C ASN A 125 -2.37 13.35 -1.67
N LYS A 126 -3.03 12.90 -2.74
CA LYS A 126 -4.24 13.56 -3.28
C LYS A 126 -5.37 13.56 -2.26
N ALA A 127 -5.62 12.41 -1.61
CA ALA A 127 -6.59 12.33 -0.52
C ALA A 127 -6.23 13.31 0.62
N ARG A 128 -4.93 13.41 0.98
CA ARG A 128 -4.42 14.32 2.02
C ARG A 128 -4.90 15.75 1.88
N LYS A 129 -4.79 16.28 0.67
CA LYS A 129 -5.05 17.70 0.39
C LYS A 129 -6.53 18.09 0.57
N LYS A 130 -7.45 17.11 0.57
CA LYS A 130 -8.89 17.37 0.71
C LYS A 130 -9.37 17.48 2.17
N TRP A 131 -8.50 17.24 3.15
CA TRP A 131 -8.90 17.21 4.56
C TRP A 131 -8.70 18.57 5.24
N PRO A 132 -9.74 19.05 5.96
CA PRO A 132 -9.77 20.43 6.46
C PRO A 132 -8.82 20.69 7.64
N PHE A 133 -8.25 19.66 8.28
CA PHE A 133 -7.44 19.81 9.50
C PHE A 133 -6.05 19.17 9.35
N GLN A 134 -5.07 19.84 8.78
CA GLN A 134 -3.70 19.28 8.64
C GLN A 134 -2.90 19.21 9.96
N PHE A 135 -3.55 19.31 11.12
CA PHE A 135 -2.87 19.41 12.42
C PHE A 135 -2.72 18.04 13.08
N ALA A 136 -1.48 17.76 13.50
CA ALA A 136 -1.08 16.57 14.22
C ALA A 136 -1.97 16.32 15.45
N LEU A 137 -2.54 15.11 15.57
CA LEU A 137 -3.18 14.68 16.79
C LEU A 137 -2.07 14.30 17.79
N LEU A 138 -1.94 15.08 18.87
CA LEU A 138 -0.97 14.82 19.93
C LEU A 138 -1.47 13.61 20.75
N SER A 139 -0.93 12.41 20.49
CA SER A 139 -1.22 11.23 21.32
C SER A 139 -0.14 11.07 22.38
N VAL A 140 -0.53 11.16 23.65
CA VAL A 140 0.34 10.88 24.80
C VAL A 140 -0.04 9.50 25.33
N SER A 141 0.62 8.46 24.84
CA SER A 141 0.47 7.11 25.40
C SER A 141 1.41 6.93 26.57
N ARG A 142 0.85 6.79 27.77
CA ARG A 142 1.61 6.60 29.02
C ARG A 142 1.62 5.11 29.37
N PHE A 143 2.49 4.33 28.72
CA PHE A 143 2.68 2.91 29.05
C PHE A 143 3.96 2.62 29.85
N ASP A 144 4.82 3.62 30.09
CA ASP A 144 5.85 3.50 31.10
C ASP A 144 6.24 4.86 31.70
N SER A 145 7.05 4.83 32.77
CA SER A 145 7.35 5.96 33.67
C SER A 145 8.10 7.14 33.05
N ASN A 146 8.35 7.13 31.73
CA ASN A 146 8.92 8.22 30.97
C ASN A 146 7.98 8.52 29.78
N PRO A 147 7.41 9.74 29.66
CA PRO A 147 6.49 10.05 28.57
C PRO A 147 7.28 10.08 27.25
N ASP A 148 7.22 8.99 26.49
CA ASP A 148 7.67 8.98 25.11
C ASP A 148 6.67 9.78 24.27
N ILE A 149 7.06 11.00 23.92
CA ILE A 149 6.34 11.82 22.94
C ILE A 149 6.66 11.21 21.58
N THR A 150 5.85 10.24 21.17
CA THR A 150 5.94 9.63 19.85
C THR A 150 5.09 10.43 18.88
N PHE A 151 5.73 10.99 17.85
CA PHE A 151 5.04 11.56 16.69
C PHE A 151 4.51 10.40 15.83
N GLN A 152 3.29 9.96 16.08
CA GLN A 152 2.56 9.10 15.15
C GLN A 152 1.60 9.96 14.34
N PHE A 153 1.58 9.73 13.02
CA PHE A 153 0.56 10.25 12.12
C PHE A 153 -0.48 9.14 11.88
N PRO A 154 -1.47 8.94 12.77
CA PRO A 154 -2.63 8.15 12.39
C PRO A 154 -3.49 9.03 11.45
N LEU A 155 -4.42 8.46 10.70
CA LEU A 155 -5.65 9.10 10.16
C LEU A 155 -5.95 8.98 8.65
N TYR A 156 -5.06 8.63 7.72
CA TYR A 156 -5.52 8.40 6.32
C TYR A 156 -5.95 6.98 5.99
N HIS A 157 -5.24 5.99 6.54
CA HIS A 157 -5.67 4.59 6.56
C HIS A 157 -6.96 4.35 7.38
N LEU A 158 -7.59 5.42 7.88
CA LEU A 158 -8.85 5.39 8.61
C LEU A 158 -10.06 5.88 7.77
N ASN A 159 -9.85 6.47 6.59
CA ASN A 159 -10.95 7.04 5.79
C ASN A 159 -11.30 6.22 4.54
N ALA A 160 -10.32 5.52 3.97
CA ALA A 160 -10.55 4.47 2.97
C ALA A 160 -10.24 3.12 3.62
N PRO A 161 -11.09 2.10 3.41
CA PRO A 161 -10.80 0.74 3.89
C PRO A 161 -9.41 0.29 3.44
N ARG A 162 -8.72 -0.52 4.25
CA ARG A 162 -7.41 -1.05 3.83
C ARG A 162 -7.53 -1.87 2.56
N GLY A 163 -8.56 -2.70 2.44
CA GLY A 163 -8.83 -3.44 1.21
C GLY A 163 -8.90 -2.53 -0.02
N TRP A 164 -9.54 -1.37 0.10
CA TRP A 164 -9.54 -0.37 -0.98
C TRP A 164 -8.13 0.15 -1.28
N THR A 165 -7.38 0.55 -0.24
CA THR A 165 -6.05 1.16 -0.37
C THR A 165 -5.04 0.20 -1.00
N GLU A 166 -5.06 -1.07 -0.60
CA GLU A 166 -4.23 -2.12 -1.19
C GLU A 166 -4.71 -2.50 -2.60
N GLY A 167 -6.03 -2.63 -2.77
CA GLY A 167 -6.65 -2.99 -4.04
C GLY A 167 -6.34 -1.99 -5.15
N ILE A 168 -6.42 -0.68 -4.87
CA ILE A 168 -6.09 0.35 -5.86
C ILE A 168 -4.60 0.33 -6.24
N ALA A 169 -3.70 0.01 -5.30
CA ALA A 169 -2.28 -0.10 -5.57
C ALA A 169 -1.96 -1.33 -6.45
N GLN A 170 -2.62 -2.47 -6.22
CA GLN A 170 -2.53 -3.65 -7.10
C GLN A 170 -3.13 -3.37 -8.49
N TYR A 171 -4.28 -2.69 -8.56
CA TYR A 171 -4.88 -2.27 -9.82
C TYR A 171 -4.00 -1.28 -10.59
N GLY A 172 -3.31 -0.37 -9.89
CA GLY A 172 -2.32 0.54 -10.48
C GLY A 172 -1.19 -0.23 -11.19
N ALA A 173 -0.65 -1.27 -10.56
CA ALA A 173 0.34 -2.16 -11.16
C ALA A 173 -0.23 -2.98 -12.35
N GLN A 174 -1.51 -3.36 -12.29
CA GLN A 174 -2.20 -4.06 -13.38
C GLN A 174 -2.22 -3.27 -14.69
N LYS A 175 -2.32 -1.92 -14.63
CA LYS A 175 -2.32 -1.06 -15.82
C LYS A 175 -1.06 -1.21 -16.68
N PHE A 176 0.04 -1.71 -16.11
CA PHE A 176 1.31 -1.94 -16.79
C PHE A 176 1.59 -3.43 -17.07
N GLY A 177 0.69 -4.32 -16.65
CA GLY A 177 0.91 -5.77 -16.68
C GLY A 177 1.93 -6.25 -15.64
N TYR A 178 2.21 -5.45 -14.61
CA TYR A 178 3.16 -5.80 -13.54
C TYR A 178 2.49 -6.51 -12.36
N ASP A 179 1.16 -6.48 -12.33
CA ASP A 179 0.33 -7.34 -11.51
C ASP A 179 -0.88 -7.81 -12.34
N THR A 180 -1.51 -8.91 -11.95
CA THR A 180 -2.65 -9.50 -12.67
C THR A 180 -3.55 -10.26 -11.72
N TRP A 181 -4.86 -10.32 -12.01
CA TRP A 181 -5.72 -11.30 -11.35
C TRP A 181 -5.33 -12.71 -11.82
N ASP A 182 -4.57 -13.44 -10.99
CA ASP A 182 -4.01 -14.75 -11.33
C ASP A 182 -4.78 -15.92 -10.69
N SER A 183 -4.42 -17.15 -11.07
CA SER A 183 -5.11 -18.37 -10.62
C SER A 183 -5.01 -18.63 -9.11
N HIS A 184 -3.94 -18.20 -8.43
CA HIS A 184 -3.83 -18.37 -6.97
C HIS A 184 -4.80 -17.43 -6.27
N ARG A 185 -4.87 -16.18 -6.71
CA ARG A 185 -5.83 -15.19 -6.20
C ARG A 185 -7.27 -15.61 -6.46
N ASP A 186 -7.56 -16.10 -7.66
CA ASP A 186 -8.87 -16.63 -8.03
C ASP A 186 -9.26 -17.84 -7.17
N MET A 187 -8.31 -18.76 -6.92
CA MET A 187 -8.53 -19.88 -6.01
C MET A 187 -8.86 -19.40 -4.58
N LEU A 188 -8.10 -18.46 -4.03
CA LEU A 188 -8.35 -17.94 -2.68
C LEU A 188 -9.70 -17.25 -2.56
N LEU A 189 -10.05 -16.40 -3.54
CA LEU A 189 -11.35 -15.73 -3.55
C LEU A 189 -12.49 -16.73 -3.71
N ARG A 190 -12.35 -17.71 -4.61
CA ARG A 190 -13.33 -18.78 -4.81
C ARG A 190 -13.55 -19.58 -3.54
N MET A 191 -12.47 -19.98 -2.85
CA MET A 191 -12.59 -20.73 -1.60
C MET A 191 -13.31 -19.91 -0.53
N ALA A 192 -12.98 -18.62 -0.38
CA ALA A 192 -13.69 -17.74 0.54
C ALA A 192 -15.19 -17.62 0.23
N VAL A 193 -15.58 -17.63 -1.06
CA VAL A 193 -16.99 -17.62 -1.47
C VAL A 193 -17.68 -18.95 -1.15
N LEU A 194 -17.04 -20.08 -1.49
CA LEU A 194 -17.61 -21.42 -1.31
C LEU A 194 -17.73 -21.83 0.16
N GLU A 195 -16.86 -21.31 1.02
CA GLU A 195 -16.84 -21.59 2.46
C GLU A 195 -17.59 -20.54 3.31
N ASP A 196 -18.24 -19.55 2.67
CA ASP A 196 -18.92 -18.42 3.35
C ASP A 196 -17.96 -17.64 4.29
N ASP A 197 -16.71 -17.47 3.86
CA ASP A 197 -15.60 -16.87 4.63
C ASP A 197 -15.12 -15.51 4.04
N LEU A 198 -15.92 -14.92 3.14
CA LEU A 198 -15.66 -13.57 2.61
C LEU A 198 -15.52 -12.54 3.74
N LEU A 199 -14.67 -11.52 3.52
CA LEU A 199 -14.53 -10.43 4.47
C LEU A 199 -15.68 -9.47 4.31
N SER A 200 -16.38 -9.18 5.39
CA SER A 200 -17.36 -8.10 5.42
C SER A 200 -16.74 -6.75 5.08
N TRP A 201 -17.57 -5.79 4.67
CA TRP A 201 -17.13 -4.42 4.39
C TRP A 201 -16.37 -3.78 5.56
N GLU A 202 -16.79 -4.07 6.79
CA GLU A 202 -16.12 -3.61 8.02
C GLU A 202 -14.76 -4.30 8.22
N GLU A 203 -14.68 -5.62 8.06
CA GLU A 203 -13.43 -6.38 8.17
C GLU A 203 -12.39 -5.93 7.12
N MET A 204 -12.79 -5.54 5.91
CA MET A 204 -11.87 -4.97 4.91
C MET A 204 -11.34 -3.57 5.30
N GLY A 205 -11.95 -2.93 6.31
CA GLY A 205 -11.48 -1.67 6.88
C GLY A 205 -10.22 -1.82 7.74
N THR A 206 -9.87 -3.03 8.17
CA THR A 206 -8.82 -3.27 9.17
C THR A 206 -8.10 -4.60 8.92
N VAL A 207 -6.96 -4.79 9.56
CA VAL A 207 -6.20 -6.07 9.50
C VAL A 207 -6.23 -6.80 10.85
N TRP A 208 -7.02 -6.29 11.80
CA TRP A 208 -7.01 -6.74 13.20
C TRP A 208 -8.22 -7.61 13.59
N ASP A 209 -9.24 -7.70 12.73
CA ASP A 209 -10.54 -8.25 13.13
C ASP A 209 -10.60 -9.79 13.04
N ARG A 210 -9.71 -10.43 12.26
CA ARG A 210 -9.60 -11.89 12.20
C ARG A 210 -8.16 -12.34 12.43
N MET A 211 -7.99 -13.37 13.26
CA MET A 211 -6.68 -13.97 13.55
C MET A 211 -6.39 -15.12 12.58
N GLY A 212 -5.27 -15.08 11.88
CA GLY A 212 -4.82 -16.16 11.00
C GLY A 212 -3.66 -15.74 10.10
N LYS A 213 -2.79 -16.68 9.71
CA LYS A 213 -1.58 -16.40 8.92
C LYS A 213 -1.87 -15.78 7.54
N PHE A 214 -3.08 -15.96 7.01
CA PHE A 214 -3.47 -15.56 5.66
C PHE A 214 -4.46 -14.40 5.61
N TYR A 215 -4.90 -13.89 6.76
CA TYR A 215 -5.89 -12.81 6.82
C TYR A 215 -5.42 -11.53 6.16
N GLY A 216 -4.14 -11.18 6.37
CA GLY A 216 -3.51 -10.08 5.65
C GLY A 216 -3.73 -10.20 4.14
N GLU A 217 -3.40 -11.35 3.55
CA GLU A 217 -3.57 -11.58 2.11
C GLU A 217 -5.02 -11.53 1.62
N PHE A 218 -6.00 -11.90 2.46
CA PHE A 218 -7.42 -11.76 2.10
C PHE A 218 -7.82 -10.29 1.90
N VAL A 219 -7.33 -9.38 2.74
CA VAL A 219 -7.62 -7.94 2.58
C VAL A 219 -7.09 -7.41 1.24
N TYR A 220 -5.89 -7.82 0.84
CA TYR A 220 -5.31 -7.42 -0.46
C TYR A 220 -6.10 -8.06 -1.62
N ASN A 221 -6.28 -9.38 -1.61
CA ASN A 221 -6.91 -10.10 -2.71
C ASN A 221 -8.38 -9.71 -2.91
N GLN A 222 -9.16 -9.59 -1.83
CA GLN A 222 -10.56 -9.15 -1.95
C GLN A 222 -10.65 -7.68 -2.35
N GLY A 223 -9.76 -6.83 -1.82
CA GLY A 223 -9.63 -5.43 -2.22
C GLY A 223 -9.34 -5.26 -3.72
N TYR A 224 -8.41 -6.04 -4.25
CA TYR A 224 -8.09 -6.04 -5.68
C TYR A 224 -9.21 -6.61 -6.54
N ALA A 225 -9.86 -7.70 -6.09
CA ALA A 225 -11.03 -8.25 -6.76
C ALA A 225 -12.17 -7.22 -6.89
N MET A 226 -12.35 -6.35 -5.91
CA MET A 226 -13.31 -5.24 -5.99
C MET A 226 -12.93 -4.21 -7.05
N MET A 227 -11.64 -3.90 -7.23
CA MET A 227 -11.20 -2.99 -8.30
C MET A 227 -11.47 -3.60 -9.67
N VAL A 228 -11.19 -4.90 -9.83
CA VAL A 228 -11.51 -5.65 -11.05
C VAL A 228 -13.02 -5.66 -11.29
N TYR A 229 -13.83 -5.93 -10.27
CA TYR A 229 -15.29 -5.89 -10.38
C TYR A 229 -15.80 -4.49 -10.78
N ILE A 230 -15.27 -3.42 -10.19
CA ILE A 230 -15.66 -2.05 -10.56
C ILE A 230 -15.29 -1.76 -12.02
N HIS A 231 -14.08 -2.14 -12.44
CA HIS A 231 -13.65 -2.03 -13.83
C HIS A 231 -14.63 -2.75 -14.76
N GLU A 232 -14.94 -4.02 -14.49
CA GLU A 232 -15.79 -4.84 -15.36
C GLU A 232 -17.24 -4.37 -15.43
N GLN A 233 -17.82 -3.95 -14.30
CA GLN A 233 -19.24 -3.61 -14.21
C GLN A 233 -19.55 -2.12 -14.47
N TYR A 234 -18.61 -1.23 -14.17
CA TYR A 234 -18.81 0.22 -14.21
C TYR A 234 -17.83 0.96 -15.13
N GLY A 235 -16.75 0.32 -15.58
CA GLY A 235 -15.72 0.92 -16.43
C GLY A 235 -14.44 1.28 -15.67
N ALA A 236 -13.29 1.25 -16.37
CA ALA A 236 -11.99 1.56 -15.79
C ALA A 236 -11.90 2.99 -15.23
N GLU A 237 -12.59 3.94 -15.87
CA GLU A 237 -12.68 5.33 -15.44
C GLU A 237 -13.31 5.50 -14.06
N LYS A 238 -14.19 4.57 -13.66
CA LYS A 238 -14.86 4.61 -12.36
C LYS A 238 -13.95 4.20 -11.22
N VAL A 239 -12.99 3.31 -11.48
CA VAL A 239 -11.94 2.97 -10.51
C VAL A 239 -11.10 4.22 -10.21
N ASP A 240 -10.66 4.91 -11.26
CA ASP A 240 -9.85 6.13 -11.12
C ASP A 240 -10.67 7.27 -10.48
N GLU A 241 -11.93 7.46 -10.87
CA GLU A 241 -12.81 8.50 -10.31
C GLU A 241 -13.08 8.30 -8.81
N LEU A 242 -13.18 7.06 -8.32
CA LEU A 242 -13.30 6.76 -6.89
C LEU A 242 -12.09 7.25 -6.08
N THR A 243 -10.88 7.13 -6.63
CA THR A 243 -9.66 7.66 -5.97
C THR A 243 -9.69 9.18 -5.83
N HIS A 244 -10.26 9.87 -6.82
CA HIS A 244 -10.44 11.31 -6.78
C HIS A 244 -11.53 11.74 -5.79
N GLN A 245 -12.46 10.86 -5.40
CA GLN A 245 -13.61 11.23 -4.57
C GLN A 245 -13.52 10.71 -3.13
N ILE A 246 -12.37 10.17 -2.70
CA ILE A 246 -12.17 9.70 -1.32
C ILE A 246 -12.60 10.81 -0.35
N GLY A 247 -13.64 10.51 0.44
CA GLY A 247 -14.23 11.43 1.40
C GLY A 247 -13.29 11.70 2.57
N SER A 248 -13.54 12.80 3.27
CA SER A 248 -12.73 13.22 4.43
C SER A 248 -12.94 12.40 5.70
N MET A 249 -13.95 11.52 5.74
CA MET A 249 -14.34 10.75 6.95
C MET A 249 -14.80 9.32 6.67
N SER A 250 -15.20 9.01 5.43
CA SER A 250 -15.60 7.67 5.00
C SER A 250 -15.48 7.60 3.47
N PHE A 251 -15.31 6.38 2.97
CA PHE A 251 -15.28 6.07 1.56
C PHE A 251 -16.69 5.93 0.96
N ASP A 252 -17.72 5.64 1.75
CA ASP A 252 -19.09 5.40 1.27
C ASP A 252 -19.69 6.57 0.46
N PRO A 253 -19.47 7.84 0.83
CA PRO A 253 -19.92 8.96 0.00
C PRO A 253 -19.27 8.99 -1.39
N ALA A 254 -18.04 8.48 -1.52
CA ALA A 254 -17.35 8.35 -2.81
C ALA A 254 -18.04 7.30 -3.68
N ILE A 255 -18.32 6.11 -3.10
CA ILE A 255 -19.09 5.04 -3.76
C ILE A 255 -20.43 5.59 -4.27
N ARG A 256 -21.18 6.27 -3.41
CA ARG A 256 -22.49 6.83 -3.78
C ARG A 256 -22.41 7.86 -4.89
N ARG A 257 -21.39 8.72 -4.87
CA ARG A 257 -21.22 9.77 -5.89
C ARG A 257 -20.81 9.19 -7.24
N VAL A 258 -19.91 8.21 -7.24
CA VAL A 258 -19.26 7.71 -8.47
C VAL A 258 -20.05 6.56 -9.10
N LEU A 259 -20.52 5.61 -8.28
CA LEU A 259 -21.25 4.42 -8.73
C LEU A 259 -22.77 4.58 -8.65
N GLY A 260 -23.27 5.61 -7.96
CA GLY A 260 -24.72 5.88 -7.84
C GLY A 260 -25.48 4.98 -6.84
N ILE A 261 -24.78 4.13 -6.10
CA ILE A 261 -25.35 3.17 -5.13
C ILE A 261 -24.71 3.31 -3.74
N SER A 262 -25.35 2.81 -2.68
CA SER A 262 -24.74 2.80 -1.34
C SER A 262 -23.59 1.79 -1.26
N ALA A 263 -22.69 1.97 -0.29
CA ALA A 263 -21.62 1.01 0.00
C ALA A 263 -22.17 -0.39 0.32
N ASP A 264 -23.22 -0.47 1.14
CA ASP A 264 -23.90 -1.74 1.45
C ASP A 264 -24.45 -2.42 0.19
N GLN A 265 -25.07 -1.65 -0.72
CA GLN A 265 -25.59 -2.19 -1.97
C GLN A 265 -24.46 -2.62 -2.90
N PHE A 266 -23.38 -1.86 -2.96
CA PHE A 266 -22.17 -2.22 -3.72
C PHE A 266 -21.61 -3.56 -3.22
N TYR A 267 -21.39 -3.69 -1.92
CA TYR A 267 -20.87 -4.92 -1.32
C TYR A 267 -21.81 -6.11 -1.58
N ALA A 268 -23.12 -5.94 -1.36
CA ALA A 268 -24.11 -6.97 -1.64
C ALA A 268 -24.12 -7.41 -3.12
N ASN A 269 -24.02 -6.47 -4.06
CA ASN A 269 -23.95 -6.76 -5.49
C ASN A 269 -22.67 -7.51 -5.86
N TRP A 270 -21.53 -7.13 -5.26
CA TRP A 270 -20.25 -7.80 -5.47
C TRP A 270 -20.29 -9.24 -4.95
N VAL A 271 -20.79 -9.47 -3.73
CA VAL A 271 -20.96 -10.82 -3.17
C VAL A 271 -21.89 -11.67 -4.03
N ALA A 272 -23.02 -11.11 -4.49
CA ALA A 272 -23.95 -11.80 -5.38
C ALA A 272 -23.30 -12.20 -6.72
N PHE A 273 -22.50 -11.30 -7.31
CA PHE A 273 -21.74 -11.57 -8.53
C PHE A 273 -20.73 -12.71 -8.33
N LEU A 274 -19.99 -12.72 -7.22
CA LEU A 274 -19.06 -13.80 -6.92
C LEU A 274 -19.77 -15.13 -6.72
N ALA A 275 -20.89 -15.14 -5.98
CA ALA A 275 -21.69 -16.34 -5.76
C ALA A 275 -22.25 -16.90 -7.09
N GLU A 276 -22.70 -16.04 -8.00
CA GLU A 276 -23.16 -16.46 -9.33
C GLU A 276 -22.03 -17.04 -10.18
N ASN A 277 -20.84 -16.41 -10.15
CA ASN A 277 -19.72 -16.84 -10.99
C ASN A 277 -19.03 -18.11 -10.48
N TYR A 278 -18.88 -18.27 -9.17
CA TYR A 278 -18.24 -19.44 -8.59
C TYR A 278 -19.22 -20.57 -8.24
N GLY A 279 -20.50 -20.26 -8.02
CA GLY A 279 -21.54 -21.25 -7.72
C GLY A 279 -22.08 -22.01 -8.94
N ARG A 280 -21.64 -21.66 -10.16
CA ARG A 280 -22.01 -22.34 -11.42
C ARG A 280 -21.14 -23.56 -11.77
N LEU A 281 -20.25 -23.98 -10.87
CA LEU A 281 -19.33 -25.12 -11.06
C LEU A 281 -19.99 -26.46 -10.72
#